data_AF-A0AAD9WC80-F1
#
_entry.id   AF-A0AAD9WC80-F1
#
_cell.length_a   1.000
_cell.length_b   1.000
_cell.length_c   1.000
_cell.angle_alpha   90.00
_cell.angle_beta   90.00
_cell.angle_gamma   90.00
#
_symmetry.space_group_name_H-M   'P 1'
#
loop_
_entity.id
_entity.type
_entity.pdbx_description
1 polymer ?
#
loop_
_entity_poly.entity_id
_entity_poly.type
_entity_poly.pdbx_seq_one_letter_code
_entity_poly.pdbx_strand_id
1 'polypeptide(L)'
;MNERRFERQPPTAEEGFEDVGLNDEAKQPKKKGFFSKFGDNNVEPSTQSPTSSRFHIGGRKRGQSGVGEELGNMQRPGTAGSKENSKENKKTLSASSKASMPSLESPSDLLGIAALELQNGNIEESVKPAKRALKLLNAESPEALHALNLLGEIHVELGDIDTARQYFLQAAAIDEDGSVAEEVGGGAEKFLWLAQLSEKGGQESVDWFEKGAMSLRLQIDAIIESGKSNGLVKAAIEEKTRKLAVALCSVVEVYMTDLSWEEDAEQKCEALVTEATLVAPQFAEPWQTLANVRISQQRVEDARAALTRSLELWKDLPPENKIVPDFPTRVSLARLLMEADMDVEAIEVLERLVGEEDTSVEVWYLGGWGLYILGEKQRNGGAKVENGDGESWRVSWISSRQWLDHSLRLFKQQEYEDERLGEHAKELLALINAELGCVSAAEEEECDGWEDEESDEDEVMGGA
;
A
#
# COMPACT_ATOMS: atom_id res chain seq x y z
N MET A 1 -41.50 -59.21 -25.12
CA MET A 1 -40.20 -59.24 -24.39
C MET A 1 -39.26 -60.17 -25.15
N ASN A 2 -37.99 -59.77 -25.30
CA ASN A 2 -36.87 -60.51 -25.92
C ASN A 2 -37.06 -61.13 -27.32
N GLU A 3 -36.50 -60.47 -28.34
CA GLU A 3 -35.84 -61.06 -29.52
C GLU A 3 -34.53 -60.26 -29.74
N ARG A 4 -33.32 -60.87 -29.75
CA ARG A 4 -32.57 -61.50 -30.88
C ARG A 4 -32.02 -60.46 -31.87
N ARG A 5 -30.80 -60.54 -32.43
CA ARG A 5 -29.76 -61.61 -32.57
C ARG A 5 -28.35 -60.96 -32.66
N PHE A 6 -27.24 -61.59 -32.23
CA PHE A 6 -26.21 -62.34 -33.02
C PHE A 6 -25.62 -61.54 -34.21
N GLU A 7 -24.31 -61.53 -34.53
CA GLU A 7 -23.13 -62.41 -34.25
C GLU A 7 -21.81 -61.57 -34.49
N ARG A 8 -20.53 -62.00 -34.49
CA ARG A 8 -19.79 -63.29 -34.45
C ARG A 8 -18.44 -63.17 -33.67
N GLN A 9 -17.34 -63.80 -34.14
CA GLN A 9 -16.01 -64.02 -33.49
C GLN A 9 -14.93 -64.35 -34.59
N PRO A 10 -13.68 -64.86 -34.32
CA PRO A 10 -12.48 -64.28 -33.66
C PRO A 10 -11.19 -64.39 -34.60
N PRO A 11 -9.96 -64.78 -34.18
CA PRO A 11 -8.86 -64.05 -33.48
C PRO A 11 -7.45 -64.09 -34.20
N THR A 12 -6.36 -63.76 -33.46
CA THR A 12 -4.89 -63.99 -33.71
C THR A 12 -4.16 -63.05 -34.70
N ALA A 13 -2.84 -62.82 -34.61
CA ALA A 13 -1.76 -63.50 -33.86
C ALA A 13 -0.78 -62.57 -33.09
N GLU A 14 0.37 -63.09 -32.65
CA GLU A 14 1.28 -62.58 -31.60
C GLU A 14 2.56 -61.84 -32.14
N GLU A 15 3.50 -61.54 -31.22
CA GLU A 15 4.86 -60.97 -31.40
C GLU A 15 4.94 -59.44 -31.65
N GLY A 16 5.82 -58.65 -31.01
CA GLY A 16 6.72 -58.93 -29.87
C GLY A 16 7.82 -57.84 -29.72
N PHE A 17 8.11 -57.38 -28.49
CA PHE A 17 9.02 -56.25 -28.16
C PHE A 17 8.53 -54.88 -28.73
N GLU A 18 8.96 -53.70 -28.25
CA GLU A 18 10.08 -53.34 -27.36
C GLU A 18 9.67 -52.19 -26.41
N ASP A 19 10.34 -52.02 -25.27
CA ASP A 19 10.05 -50.96 -24.27
C ASP A 19 10.99 -49.77 -24.44
N VAL A 20 10.45 -48.60 -24.81
CA VAL A 20 11.17 -47.34 -25.00
C VAL A 20 10.28 -46.15 -24.61
N GLY A 21 10.42 -45.71 -23.36
CA GLY A 21 9.80 -44.47 -22.89
C GLY A 21 10.53 -43.22 -23.37
N LEU A 22 9.79 -42.28 -23.98
CA LEU A 22 10.17 -40.87 -24.12
C LEU A 22 9.00 -40.02 -23.62
N ASN A 23 9.09 -39.59 -22.35
CA ASN A 23 8.07 -38.78 -21.70
C ASN A 23 8.37 -37.29 -21.87
N ASP A 24 8.33 -36.82 -23.13
CA ASP A 24 8.50 -35.40 -23.46
C ASP A 24 7.20 -34.62 -23.23
N GLU A 25 6.80 -34.53 -21.95
CA GLU A 25 5.92 -33.44 -21.51
C GLU A 25 6.68 -32.12 -21.64
N ALA A 26 6.53 -31.47 -22.79
CA ALA A 26 7.03 -30.13 -23.02
C ALA A 26 6.31 -29.13 -22.11
N LYS A 27 6.82 -28.97 -20.88
CA LYS A 27 6.44 -27.89 -19.95
C LYS A 27 6.55 -26.57 -20.69
N GLN A 28 5.42 -26.02 -21.13
CA GLN A 28 5.40 -24.70 -21.75
C GLN A 28 5.89 -23.69 -20.72
N PRO A 29 6.80 -22.77 -21.08
CA PRO A 29 7.32 -21.81 -20.12
C PRO A 29 6.17 -20.94 -19.60
N LYS A 30 6.01 -20.87 -18.27
CA LYS A 30 5.17 -19.84 -17.64
C LYS A 30 5.60 -18.49 -18.24
N LYS A 31 4.74 -17.83 -19.02
CA LYS A 31 5.02 -16.48 -19.50
C LYS A 31 4.99 -15.55 -18.29
N LYS A 32 6.18 -15.22 -17.76
CA LYS A 32 6.36 -14.12 -16.81
C LYS A 32 5.69 -12.86 -17.40
N GLY A 33 5.01 -12.08 -16.56
CA GLY A 33 4.24 -10.90 -16.95
C GLY A 33 5.11 -9.80 -17.56
N PHE A 34 4.45 -8.81 -18.16
CA PHE A 34 5.08 -7.65 -18.79
C PHE A 34 6.01 -6.90 -17.82
N PHE A 35 5.56 -6.71 -16.58
CA PHE A 35 6.35 -6.09 -15.52
C PHE A 35 7.38 -7.04 -14.88
N SER A 36 7.24 -8.36 -15.01
CA SER A 36 8.16 -9.33 -14.38
C SER A 36 9.59 -9.27 -14.90
N LYS A 37 9.84 -8.64 -16.06
CA LYS A 37 11.21 -8.34 -16.54
C LYS A 37 11.92 -7.34 -15.60
N PHE A 38 11.17 -6.48 -14.90
CA PHE A 38 11.69 -5.45 -14.01
C PHE A 38 11.84 -5.95 -12.56
N GLY A 39 10.99 -6.89 -12.10
CA GLY A 39 11.01 -7.40 -10.71
C GLY A 39 11.93 -8.59 -10.40
N ASP A 40 12.80 -9.03 -11.32
CA ASP A 40 13.71 -10.18 -11.11
C ASP A 40 14.98 -9.75 -10.32
N ASN A 41 14.84 -9.55 -9.01
CA ASN A 41 15.94 -9.15 -8.11
C ASN A 41 16.95 -10.29 -7.91
N ASN A 42 18.12 -10.19 -8.54
CA ASN A 42 19.25 -11.09 -8.32
C ASN A 42 20.56 -10.32 -8.11
N VAL A 43 20.69 -9.72 -6.92
CA VAL A 43 21.88 -9.05 -6.39
C VAL A 43 22.11 -9.56 -4.96
N GLU A 44 23.36 -9.64 -4.53
CA GLU A 44 23.72 -10.04 -3.15
C GLU A 44 23.14 -9.04 -2.10
N PRO A 45 22.95 -9.46 -0.83
CA PRO A 45 22.00 -8.80 0.08
C PRO A 45 22.49 -7.45 0.63
N SER A 46 22.26 -6.39 -0.15
CA SER A 46 22.24 -4.99 0.32
C SER A 46 20.80 -4.47 0.25
N THR A 47 20.14 -4.37 1.41
CA THR A 47 18.97 -3.51 1.68
C THR A 47 18.00 -3.32 0.51
N GLN A 48 17.23 -4.35 0.17
CA GLN A 48 15.98 -4.13 -0.55
C GLN A 48 15.10 -3.20 0.30
N SER A 49 14.68 -2.06 -0.25
CA SER A 49 13.63 -1.24 0.36
C SER A 49 12.38 -2.11 0.52
N PRO A 50 11.81 -2.27 1.73
CA PRO A 50 10.66 -3.14 1.91
C PRO A 50 9.50 -2.62 1.06
N THR A 51 8.87 -3.52 0.30
CA THR A 51 7.57 -3.27 -0.33
C THR A 51 6.63 -2.71 0.71
N SER A 52 6.05 -1.54 0.44
CA SER A 52 5.37 -0.66 1.39
C SER A 52 4.66 -1.40 2.54
N SER A 53 5.00 -1.03 3.78
CA SER A 53 4.44 -1.56 5.02
C SER A 53 2.91 -1.56 5.02
N ARG A 54 2.31 -2.69 4.64
CA ARG A 54 0.86 -2.86 4.38
C ARG A 54 -0.04 -2.65 5.61
N PHE A 55 0.56 -2.52 6.80
CA PHE A 55 -0.12 -2.29 8.07
C PHE A 55 0.20 -0.92 8.67
N HIS A 56 0.10 0.14 7.86
CA HIS A 56 0.12 1.51 8.37
C HIS A 56 -1.03 1.76 9.36
N ILE A 57 -0.70 1.82 10.65
CA ILE A 57 -1.62 2.27 11.70
C ILE A 57 -1.92 3.76 11.49
N GLY A 58 -3.20 4.13 11.53
CA GLY A 58 -3.71 5.37 10.94
C GLY A 58 -3.26 6.68 11.61
N GLY A 59 -2.09 7.19 11.24
CA GLY A 59 -1.61 8.56 11.50
C GLY A 59 -1.62 9.42 10.23
N ARG A 60 -2.32 10.56 10.24
CA ARG A 60 -2.34 11.49 9.10
C ARG A 60 -1.08 12.36 9.10
N LYS A 61 -0.13 12.11 8.18
CA LYS A 61 0.90 13.10 7.84
C LYS A 61 0.22 14.38 7.33
N ARG A 62 0.52 15.51 7.96
CA ARG A 62 0.18 16.85 7.48
C ARG A 62 1.43 17.42 6.82
N GLY A 63 1.34 17.75 5.54
CA GLY A 63 2.49 18.26 4.76
C GLY A 63 3.22 19.41 5.45
N GLN A 64 4.55 19.30 5.53
CA GLN A 64 5.42 20.28 6.18
C GLN A 64 5.81 21.38 5.19
N SER A 65 4.88 22.29 4.89
CA SER A 65 5.13 23.40 3.96
C SER A 65 6.17 24.39 4.50
N GLY A 66 7.41 24.22 4.06
CA GLY A 66 8.55 25.03 4.45
C GLY A 66 8.64 26.36 3.71
N VAL A 67 7.96 27.40 4.20
CA VAL A 67 8.31 28.80 3.91
C VAL A 67 8.42 29.56 5.22
N GLY A 68 9.61 30.09 5.49
CA GLY A 68 9.80 31.09 6.52
C GLY A 68 10.59 32.26 5.95
N GLU A 69 10.04 33.47 6.05
CA GLU A 69 10.73 34.53 6.79
C GLU A 69 9.75 35.64 7.21
N GLU A 70 10.26 36.56 8.03
CA GLU A 70 9.66 37.85 8.46
C GLU A 70 8.21 37.89 8.97
N LEU A 71 8.06 38.08 10.30
CA LEU A 71 7.55 39.36 10.84
C LEU A 71 7.85 39.48 12.35
N GLY A 72 8.12 40.70 12.81
CA GLY A 72 8.80 40.94 14.10
C GLY A 72 7.93 41.09 15.35
N ASN A 73 8.59 41.19 16.51
CA ASN A 73 8.01 41.43 17.83
C ASN A 73 6.99 42.59 17.86
N MET A 74 5.76 42.32 18.33
CA MET A 74 4.83 43.35 18.80
C MET A 74 4.47 43.16 20.27
N GLN A 75 4.49 44.26 21.03
CA GLN A 75 4.24 44.27 22.47
C GLN A 75 2.73 44.25 22.78
N ARG A 76 2.36 43.56 23.86
CA ARG A 76 0.98 43.57 24.40
C ARG A 76 0.65 44.93 25.03
N PRO A 77 -0.43 45.63 24.62
CA PRO A 77 -0.87 46.87 25.26
C PRO A 77 -1.39 46.66 26.69
N GLY A 78 -1.30 47.69 27.53
CA GLY A 78 -1.64 47.63 28.95
C GLY A 78 -2.88 48.42 29.38
N THR A 79 -3.73 47.75 30.18
CA THR A 79 -4.46 48.28 31.35
C THR A 79 -5.22 49.62 31.28
N ALA A 80 -6.56 49.52 31.30
CA ALA A 80 -7.44 50.25 32.22
C ALA A 80 -8.72 49.42 32.44
N GLY A 81 -9.36 49.35 33.60
CA GLY A 81 -8.99 49.86 34.92
C GLY A 81 -10.23 50.10 35.80
N SER A 82 -10.33 49.47 36.98
CA SER A 82 -11.26 49.88 38.06
C SER A 82 -10.93 49.25 39.42
N LYS A 83 -11.47 49.88 40.47
CA LYS A 83 -11.19 49.70 41.91
C LYS A 83 -11.86 48.39 42.45
N GLU A 84 -11.66 47.91 43.69
CA GLU A 84 -11.48 48.67 44.94
C GLU A 84 -10.96 47.86 46.17
N ASN A 85 -10.24 48.57 47.06
CA ASN A 85 -10.01 48.38 48.52
C ASN A 85 -9.63 47.02 49.18
N SER A 86 -8.34 46.96 49.54
CA SER A 86 -7.78 46.82 50.91
C SER A 86 -7.91 45.51 51.74
N LYS A 87 -6.74 45.00 52.17
CA LYS A 87 -6.31 44.97 53.59
C LYS A 87 -4.84 44.56 53.76
N GLU A 88 -4.22 45.00 54.85
CA GLU A 88 -2.83 44.66 55.22
C GLU A 88 -2.74 43.36 56.02
N ASN A 89 -1.69 42.58 55.82
CA ASN A 89 -0.62 42.46 56.84
C ASN A 89 0.61 41.68 56.37
N LYS A 90 1.80 42.10 56.81
CA LYS A 90 3.04 41.32 56.72
C LYS A 90 3.18 40.39 57.93
N LYS A 91 3.28 39.08 57.72
CA LYS A 91 3.99 38.17 58.62
C LYS A 91 4.80 37.15 57.83
N THR A 92 6.12 37.36 57.81
CA THR A 92 7.11 36.34 57.45
C THR A 92 7.23 35.32 58.57
N LEU A 93 7.17 34.02 58.28
CA LEU A 93 7.80 32.98 59.11
C LEU A 93 7.91 31.65 58.35
N SER A 94 8.95 30.88 58.70
CA SER A 94 9.17 29.45 58.42
C SER A 94 8.87 28.91 57.01
N ALA A 95 9.92 28.53 56.29
CA ALA A 95 9.80 27.55 55.22
C ALA A 95 9.25 26.23 55.77
N SER A 96 8.37 25.59 55.00
CA SER A 96 8.07 24.16 55.12
C SER A 96 8.25 23.53 53.74
N SER A 97 8.97 22.42 53.68
CA SER A 97 9.38 21.80 52.42
C SER A 97 8.18 21.19 51.68
N LYS A 98 7.79 21.80 50.55
CA LYS A 98 7.10 21.04 49.50
C LYS A 98 8.07 20.01 48.93
N ALA A 99 8.08 18.82 49.53
CA ALA A 99 8.60 17.65 48.87
C ALA A 99 7.76 17.43 47.62
N SER A 100 8.37 17.61 46.45
CA SER A 100 7.75 17.19 45.20
C SER A 100 7.81 15.67 45.18
N MET A 101 6.70 15.02 45.55
CA MET A 101 6.47 13.64 45.16
C MET A 101 6.57 13.56 43.62
N PRO A 102 7.38 12.67 43.04
CA PRO A 102 7.27 12.37 41.63
C PRO A 102 5.87 11.81 41.34
N SER A 103 5.30 12.16 40.19
CA SER A 103 4.20 11.39 39.62
C SER A 103 4.71 9.97 39.36
N LEU A 104 4.16 8.99 40.09
CA LEU A 104 4.26 7.58 39.72
C LEU A 104 3.33 7.35 38.52
N GLU A 105 3.76 7.83 37.36
CA GLU A 105 3.16 7.54 36.06
C GLU A 105 3.10 6.02 35.88
N SER A 106 1.91 5.48 35.66
CA SER A 106 1.71 4.05 35.47
C SER A 106 2.24 3.62 34.09
N PRO A 107 2.46 2.31 33.87
CA PRO A 107 2.80 1.81 32.54
C PRO A 107 1.75 2.21 31.48
N SER A 108 0.46 2.22 31.85
CA SER A 108 -0.62 2.64 30.95
C SER A 108 -0.55 4.11 30.58
N ASP A 109 -0.23 5.01 31.53
CA ASP A 109 -0.08 6.44 31.25
C ASP A 109 1.10 6.67 30.28
N LEU A 110 2.21 5.97 30.51
CA LEU A 110 3.42 6.06 29.68
C LEU A 110 3.21 5.53 28.25
N LEU A 111 2.43 4.46 28.09
CA LEU A 111 2.04 3.95 26.76
C LEU A 111 1.08 4.90 26.05
N GLY A 112 0.11 5.49 26.77
CA GLY A 112 -0.78 6.52 26.22
C GLY A 112 -0.03 7.76 25.73
N ILE A 113 1.02 8.17 26.44
CA ILE A 113 1.92 9.25 25.99
C ILE A 113 2.70 8.81 24.73
N ALA A 114 3.31 7.63 24.74
CA ALA A 114 4.07 7.14 23.58
C ALA A 114 3.21 7.04 22.30
N ALA A 115 2.03 6.44 22.38
CA ALA A 115 1.11 6.32 21.26
C ALA A 115 0.64 7.69 20.73
N LEU A 116 0.45 8.68 21.62
CA LEU A 116 0.09 10.05 21.22
C LEU A 116 1.26 10.77 20.52
N GLU A 117 2.49 10.64 21.02
CA GLU A 117 3.67 11.22 20.35
C GLU A 117 3.92 10.57 18.98
N LEU A 118 3.76 9.25 18.87
CA LEU A 118 3.83 8.53 17.59
C LEU A 118 2.75 9.01 16.62
N GLN A 119 1.50 9.14 17.06
CA GLN A 119 0.40 9.66 16.24
C GLN A 119 0.60 11.12 15.79
N ASN A 120 1.34 11.92 16.56
CA ASN A 120 1.72 13.29 16.19
C ASN A 120 2.91 13.36 15.22
N GLY A 121 3.59 12.24 14.93
CA GLY A 121 4.83 12.18 14.14
C GLY A 121 6.10 12.48 14.93
N ASN A 122 6.03 12.55 16.27
CA ASN A 122 7.17 12.78 17.16
C ASN A 122 7.85 11.43 17.52
N ILE A 123 8.31 10.70 16.50
CA ILE A 123 8.69 9.29 16.58
C ILE A 123 9.78 9.07 17.65
N GLU A 124 10.84 9.87 17.67
CA GLU A 124 11.96 9.74 18.62
C GLU A 124 11.57 10.01 20.09
N GLU A 125 10.56 10.85 20.33
CA GLU A 125 10.09 11.15 21.68
C GLU A 125 9.15 10.05 22.21
N SER A 126 8.40 9.36 21.35
CA SER A 126 7.59 8.19 21.72
C SER A 126 8.40 7.04 22.34
N VAL A 127 9.68 6.91 21.94
CA VAL A 127 10.60 5.87 22.41
C VAL A 127 10.79 5.90 23.93
N LYS A 128 10.89 7.10 24.54
CA LYS A 128 11.31 7.23 25.94
C LYS A 128 10.20 6.81 26.92
N PRO A 129 8.93 7.22 26.75
CA PRO A 129 7.82 6.71 27.56
C PRO A 129 7.59 5.20 27.34
N ALA A 130 7.61 4.70 26.10
CA ALA A 130 7.39 3.28 25.81
C ALA A 130 8.47 2.37 26.46
N LYS A 131 9.76 2.71 26.29
CA LYS A 131 10.86 1.97 26.95
C LYS A 131 10.87 2.14 28.48
N ARG A 132 10.18 3.14 29.03
CA ARG A 132 9.96 3.28 30.48
C ARG A 132 8.77 2.46 30.97
N ALA A 133 7.70 2.34 30.19
CA ALA A 133 6.57 1.47 30.49
C ALA A 133 7.01 -0.01 30.58
N LEU A 134 7.72 -0.51 29.56
CA LEU A 134 8.25 -1.88 29.54
C LEU A 134 9.15 -2.19 30.77
N LYS A 135 9.95 -1.22 31.22
CA LYS A 135 10.83 -1.34 32.41
C LYS A 135 10.08 -1.37 33.75
N LEU A 136 8.78 -1.07 33.77
CA LEU A 136 7.93 -1.15 34.96
C LEU A 136 7.05 -2.42 34.96
N LEU A 137 7.16 -3.25 33.92
CA LEU A 137 6.40 -4.48 33.70
C LEU A 137 7.34 -5.69 33.78
N ASN A 138 6.79 -6.90 33.89
CA ASN A 138 7.58 -8.11 33.67
C ASN A 138 7.66 -8.37 32.16
N ALA A 139 8.86 -8.33 31.59
CA ALA A 139 9.07 -8.39 30.14
C ALA A 139 8.73 -9.76 29.51
N GLU A 140 8.40 -10.78 30.32
CA GLU A 140 7.99 -12.13 29.90
C GLU A 140 6.51 -12.43 30.20
N SER A 141 5.68 -11.44 30.61
CA SER A 141 4.27 -11.65 30.93
C SER A 141 3.31 -10.88 30.01
N PRO A 142 2.03 -11.30 29.90
CA PRO A 142 1.06 -10.70 28.98
C PRO A 142 0.89 -9.18 29.14
N GLU A 143 1.07 -8.64 30.36
CA GLU A 143 0.98 -7.20 30.61
C GLU A 143 2.05 -6.38 29.87
N ALA A 144 3.15 -7.00 29.41
CA ALA A 144 4.17 -6.35 28.59
C ALA A 144 3.80 -6.27 27.10
N LEU A 145 2.80 -7.02 26.60
CA LEU A 145 2.51 -7.13 25.17
C LEU A 145 2.23 -5.78 24.50
N HIS A 146 1.38 -4.94 25.09
CA HIS A 146 1.14 -3.57 24.61
C HIS A 146 2.44 -2.75 24.47
N ALA A 147 3.37 -2.91 25.42
CA ALA A 147 4.64 -2.18 25.39
C ALA A 147 5.61 -2.74 24.35
N LEU A 148 5.55 -4.04 24.07
CA LEU A 148 6.37 -4.70 23.06
C LEU A 148 5.85 -4.37 21.64
N ASN A 149 4.56 -4.50 21.37
CA ASN A 149 3.98 -4.18 20.06
C ASN A 149 4.24 -2.71 19.69
N LEU A 150 3.91 -1.77 20.60
CA LEU A 150 4.16 -0.34 20.37
C LEU A 150 5.65 -0.01 20.20
N LEU A 151 6.55 -0.71 20.91
CA LEU A 151 7.99 -0.54 20.67
C LEU A 151 8.44 -1.13 19.33
N GLY A 152 7.80 -2.19 18.85
CA GLY A 152 7.98 -2.69 17.49
C GLY A 152 7.58 -1.64 16.46
N GLU A 153 6.36 -1.13 16.53
CA GLU A 153 5.81 -0.09 15.64
C GLU A 153 6.70 1.17 15.61
N ILE A 154 7.07 1.70 16.78
CA ILE A 154 7.98 2.86 16.90
C ILE A 154 9.32 2.59 16.20
N HIS A 155 9.87 1.37 16.32
CA HIS A 155 11.13 1.03 15.67
C HIS A 155 11.00 0.78 14.15
N VAL A 156 9.83 0.37 13.65
CA VAL A 156 9.55 0.37 12.19
C VAL A 156 9.55 1.79 11.64
N GLU A 157 8.84 2.71 12.28
CA GLU A 157 8.76 4.13 11.85
C GLU A 157 10.11 4.87 12.00
N LEU A 158 11.05 4.35 12.82
CA LEU A 158 12.45 4.81 12.88
C LEU A 158 13.38 4.15 11.83
N GLY A 159 12.91 3.15 11.08
CA GLY A 159 13.74 2.33 10.18
C GLY A 159 14.68 1.34 10.88
N ASP A 160 14.55 1.15 12.20
CA ASP A 160 15.34 0.23 13.02
C ASP A 160 14.69 -1.16 13.03
N ILE A 161 14.67 -1.78 11.84
CA ILE A 161 13.95 -3.03 11.55
C ILE A 161 14.44 -4.21 12.41
N ASP A 162 15.73 -4.26 12.74
CA ASP A 162 16.27 -5.31 13.63
C ASP A 162 15.75 -5.21 15.05
N THR A 163 15.63 -4.00 15.59
CA THR A 163 15.06 -3.79 16.94
C THR A 163 13.55 -3.97 16.92
N ALA A 164 12.86 -3.57 15.85
CA ALA A 164 11.42 -3.83 15.67
C ALA A 164 11.13 -5.35 15.66
N ARG A 165 11.86 -6.11 14.83
CA ARG A 165 11.75 -7.57 14.73
C ARG A 165 12.00 -8.26 16.08
N GLN A 166 12.97 -7.78 16.87
CA GLN A 166 13.21 -8.29 18.22
C GLN A 166 12.01 -8.09 19.17
N TYR A 167 11.39 -6.91 19.17
CA TYR A 167 10.22 -6.64 20.03
C TYR A 167 9.00 -7.48 19.62
N PHE A 168 8.71 -7.62 18.32
CA PHE A 168 7.60 -8.45 17.86
C PHE A 168 7.87 -9.95 18.10
N LEU A 169 9.11 -10.44 17.94
CA LEU A 169 9.49 -11.82 18.33
C LEU A 169 9.29 -12.07 19.83
N GLN A 170 9.63 -11.10 20.68
CA GLN A 170 9.39 -11.21 22.12
C GLN A 170 7.89 -11.23 22.45
N ALA A 171 7.08 -10.41 21.78
CA ALA A 171 5.62 -10.46 21.94
C ALA A 171 5.03 -11.80 21.45
N ALA A 172 5.56 -12.34 20.34
CA ALA A 172 5.16 -13.63 19.80
C ALA A 172 5.61 -14.84 20.66
N ALA A 173 6.59 -14.66 21.54
CA ALA A 173 6.99 -15.68 22.52
C ALA A 173 6.12 -15.67 23.80
N ILE A 174 5.34 -14.61 24.03
CA ILE A 174 4.41 -14.46 25.17
C ILE A 174 2.98 -14.87 24.77
N ASP A 175 2.63 -14.68 23.50
CA ASP A 175 1.34 -15.03 22.89
C ASP A 175 1.61 -15.76 21.55
N GLU A 176 1.99 -17.04 21.64
CA GLU A 176 2.49 -17.88 20.53
C GLU A 176 1.44 -18.20 19.45
N ASP A 177 0.18 -18.31 19.85
CA ASP A 177 -0.97 -18.71 19.01
C ASP A 177 -1.96 -17.56 18.74
N GLY A 178 -1.78 -16.39 19.38
CA GLY A 178 -2.68 -15.26 19.23
C GLY A 178 -3.99 -15.40 20.03
N SER A 179 -4.00 -16.27 21.05
CA SER A 179 -5.14 -16.48 21.94
C SER A 179 -5.22 -15.48 23.10
N VAL A 180 -4.14 -14.73 23.39
CA VAL A 180 -4.17 -13.68 24.40
C VAL A 180 -5.06 -12.53 23.93
N ALA A 181 -5.90 -12.02 24.85
CA ALA A 181 -6.86 -10.98 24.56
C ALA A 181 -6.20 -9.66 24.10
N GLU A 182 -6.83 -9.01 23.12
CA GLU A 182 -6.39 -7.73 22.55
C GLU A 182 -6.37 -6.63 23.63
N GLU A 183 -7.30 -6.67 24.60
CA GLU A 183 -7.37 -5.72 25.72
C GLU A 183 -6.20 -5.81 26.71
N VAL A 184 -5.33 -6.83 26.62
CA VAL A 184 -4.03 -6.88 27.32
C VAL A 184 -2.82 -6.80 26.38
N GLY A 185 -3.04 -6.79 25.06
CA GLY A 185 -2.02 -6.56 24.02
C GLY A 185 -1.72 -7.78 23.13
N GLY A 186 -2.49 -8.86 23.27
CA GLY A 186 -2.38 -10.01 22.37
C GLY A 186 -2.98 -9.75 20.99
N GLY A 187 -3.25 -10.82 20.24
CA GLY A 187 -3.86 -10.73 18.91
C GLY A 187 -2.85 -10.65 17.75
N ALA A 188 -3.33 -10.24 16.59
CA ALA A 188 -2.68 -10.57 15.31
C ALA A 188 -1.50 -9.69 14.89
N GLU A 189 -1.46 -8.42 15.28
CA GLU A 189 -0.63 -7.39 14.63
C GLU A 189 0.86 -7.71 14.67
N LYS A 190 1.38 -8.20 15.79
CA LYS A 190 2.77 -8.69 15.92
C LYS A 190 3.15 -9.76 14.88
N PHE A 191 2.23 -10.65 14.51
CA PHE A 191 2.50 -11.69 13.52
C PHE A 191 2.48 -11.11 12.10
N LEU A 192 1.56 -10.19 11.83
CA LEU A 192 1.46 -9.49 10.55
C LEU A 192 2.71 -8.64 10.27
N TRP A 193 3.28 -8.01 11.32
CA TRP A 193 4.59 -7.39 11.27
C TRP A 193 5.73 -8.39 11.05
N LEU A 194 5.80 -9.49 11.81
CA LEU A 194 6.86 -10.50 11.63
C LEU A 194 6.87 -11.14 10.24
N ALA A 195 5.72 -11.22 9.58
CA ALA A 195 5.62 -11.70 8.20
C ALA A 195 6.27 -10.75 7.19
N GLN A 196 6.10 -9.43 7.36
CA GLN A 196 6.70 -8.39 6.51
C GLN A 196 8.16 -8.12 6.84
N LEU A 197 8.57 -8.29 8.10
CA LEU A 197 9.94 -8.09 8.56
C LEU A 197 10.77 -9.40 8.52
N SER A 198 10.31 -10.42 7.79
CA SER A 198 11.00 -11.70 7.61
C SER A 198 12.25 -11.56 6.76
N GLU A 199 13.42 -11.90 7.32
CA GLU A 199 14.70 -11.90 6.59
C GLU A 199 14.79 -12.99 5.52
N LYS A 200 13.88 -13.98 5.53
CA LYS A 200 13.86 -15.11 4.58
C LYS A 200 12.79 -14.98 3.50
N GLY A 201 11.80 -14.10 3.69
CA GLY A 201 10.57 -14.10 2.89
C GLY A 201 9.84 -15.44 2.92
N GLY A 202 9.20 -15.78 1.80
CA GLY A 202 8.69 -17.11 1.47
C GLY A 202 7.86 -17.76 2.57
N GLN A 203 8.13 -19.04 2.85
CA GLN A 203 7.35 -19.82 3.81
C GLN A 203 7.39 -19.24 5.23
N GLU A 204 8.47 -18.57 5.64
CA GLU A 204 8.53 -17.93 6.97
C GLU A 204 7.57 -16.74 7.05
N SER A 205 7.40 -15.97 5.98
CA SER A 205 6.37 -14.94 5.89
C SER A 205 4.95 -15.55 5.88
N VAL A 206 4.73 -16.65 5.14
CA VAL A 206 3.43 -17.35 5.14
C VAL A 206 3.07 -17.86 6.53
N ASP A 207 3.98 -18.53 7.24
CA ASP A 207 3.75 -19.06 8.59
C ASP A 207 3.34 -17.97 9.59
N TRP A 208 3.91 -16.76 9.47
CA TRP A 208 3.54 -15.61 10.29
C TRP A 208 2.20 -14.98 9.86
N PHE A 209 1.94 -14.83 8.55
CA PHE A 209 0.64 -14.35 8.07
C PHE A 209 -0.50 -15.30 8.45
N GLU A 210 -0.31 -16.61 8.38
CA GLU A 210 -1.32 -17.60 8.77
C GLU A 210 -1.68 -17.53 10.26
N LYS A 211 -0.70 -17.30 11.15
CA LYS A 211 -0.97 -17.02 12.57
C LYS A 211 -1.78 -15.73 12.77
N GLY A 212 -1.40 -14.64 12.08
CA GLY A 212 -2.13 -13.38 12.11
C GLY A 212 -3.58 -13.55 11.63
N ALA A 213 -3.77 -14.23 10.50
CA ALA A 213 -5.08 -14.53 9.94
C ALA A 213 -5.91 -15.49 10.83
N MET A 214 -5.29 -16.44 11.52
CA MET A 214 -5.98 -17.32 12.47
C MET A 214 -6.48 -16.53 13.69
N SER A 215 -5.63 -15.71 14.30
CA SER A 215 -6.00 -14.86 15.43
C SER A 215 -7.14 -13.88 15.04
N LEU A 216 -7.09 -13.29 13.84
CA LEU A 216 -8.18 -12.45 13.33
C LEU A 216 -9.51 -13.21 13.15
N ARG A 217 -9.49 -14.42 12.59
CA ARG A 217 -10.71 -15.25 12.46
C ARG A 217 -11.31 -15.56 13.84
N LEU A 218 -10.49 -15.98 14.81
CA LEU A 218 -10.93 -16.23 16.19
C LEU A 218 -11.54 -14.99 16.85
N GLN A 219 -10.95 -13.80 16.63
CA GLN A 219 -11.51 -12.53 17.13
C GLN A 219 -12.85 -12.19 16.45
N ILE A 220 -12.98 -12.38 15.14
CA ILE A 220 -14.23 -12.14 14.39
C ILE A 220 -15.34 -13.07 14.91
N ASP A 221 -15.05 -14.37 15.03
CA ASP A 221 -16.00 -15.37 15.52
C ASP A 221 -16.43 -15.07 16.97
N ALA A 222 -15.50 -14.75 17.87
CA ALA A 222 -15.82 -14.39 19.25
C ALA A 222 -16.72 -13.13 19.34
N ILE A 223 -16.53 -12.15 18.44
CA ILE A 223 -17.40 -10.96 18.37
C ILE A 223 -18.80 -11.36 17.87
N ILE A 224 -18.92 -12.24 16.87
CA ILE A 224 -20.19 -12.73 16.34
C ILE A 224 -20.95 -13.57 17.39
N GLU A 225 -20.28 -14.53 18.04
CA GLU A 225 -20.84 -15.38 19.10
C GLU A 225 -21.31 -14.57 20.32
N SER A 226 -20.72 -13.39 20.57
CA SER A 226 -21.17 -12.50 21.64
C SER A 226 -22.62 -12.00 21.47
N GLY A 227 -23.20 -12.13 20.27
CA GLY A 227 -24.59 -11.76 19.95
C GLY A 227 -24.88 -10.25 20.01
N LYS A 228 -23.86 -9.42 20.27
CA LYS A 228 -23.99 -7.97 20.37
C LYS A 228 -24.15 -7.36 18.98
N SER A 229 -25.22 -6.59 18.75
CA SER A 229 -25.41 -5.86 17.49
C SER A 229 -25.61 -4.37 17.77
N ASN A 230 -24.56 -3.59 17.49
CA ASN A 230 -24.58 -2.13 17.52
C ASN A 230 -23.53 -1.57 16.51
N GLY A 231 -23.48 -0.25 16.34
CA GLY A 231 -22.57 0.37 15.37
C GLY A 231 -21.07 0.14 15.65
N LEU A 232 -20.66 0.11 16.92
CA LEU A 232 -19.27 -0.12 17.32
C LEU A 232 -18.84 -1.56 17.02
N VAL A 233 -19.71 -2.54 17.31
CA VAL A 233 -19.43 -3.95 17.01
C VAL A 233 -19.32 -4.17 15.50
N LYS A 234 -20.18 -3.53 14.69
CA LYS A 234 -20.06 -3.60 13.22
C LYS A 234 -18.74 -3.01 12.72
N ALA A 235 -18.33 -1.86 13.24
CA ALA A 235 -17.04 -1.24 12.88
C ALA A 235 -15.85 -2.13 13.27
N ALA A 236 -15.88 -2.76 14.45
CA ALA A 236 -14.84 -3.69 14.89
C ALA A 236 -14.76 -4.96 14.02
N ILE A 237 -15.89 -5.51 13.59
CA ILE A 237 -15.92 -6.62 12.61
C ILE A 237 -15.31 -6.15 11.28
N GLU A 238 -15.74 -4.98 10.76
CA GLU A 238 -15.25 -4.44 9.48
C GLU A 238 -13.75 -4.11 9.49
N GLU A 239 -13.22 -3.66 10.64
CA GLU A 239 -11.78 -3.47 10.82
C GLU A 239 -11.02 -4.81 10.76
N LYS A 240 -11.51 -5.84 11.46
CA LYS A 240 -10.85 -7.14 11.53
C LYS A 240 -11.01 -7.95 10.24
N THR A 241 -12.13 -7.86 9.53
CA THR A 241 -12.28 -8.45 8.19
C THR A 241 -11.39 -7.75 7.17
N ARG A 242 -11.20 -6.42 7.26
CA ARG A 242 -10.20 -5.70 6.46
C ARG A 242 -8.78 -6.21 6.76
N LYS A 243 -8.35 -6.22 8.04
CA LYS A 243 -7.03 -6.75 8.45
C LYS A 243 -6.82 -8.20 7.97
N LEU A 244 -7.86 -9.05 8.03
CA LEU A 244 -7.82 -10.42 7.55
C LEU A 244 -7.66 -10.49 6.03
N ALA A 245 -8.42 -9.70 5.28
CA ALA A 245 -8.31 -9.64 3.83
C ALA A 245 -6.93 -9.14 3.35
N VAL A 246 -6.34 -8.14 4.03
CA VAL A 246 -4.96 -7.66 3.78
C VAL A 246 -3.94 -8.80 4.02
N ALA A 247 -4.08 -9.55 5.12
CA ALA A 247 -3.22 -10.68 5.42
C ALA A 247 -3.33 -11.79 4.35
N LEU A 248 -4.55 -12.13 3.93
CA LEU A 248 -4.79 -13.10 2.84
C LEU A 248 -4.18 -12.63 1.52
N CYS A 249 -4.32 -11.35 1.16
CA CYS A 249 -3.70 -10.79 -0.05
C CYS A 249 -2.17 -10.83 0.01
N SER A 250 -1.59 -10.58 1.18
CA SER A 250 -0.14 -10.68 1.40
C SER A 250 0.37 -12.11 1.19
N VAL A 251 -0.37 -13.13 1.66
CA VAL A 251 -0.01 -14.54 1.40
C VAL A 251 -0.13 -14.88 -0.09
N VAL A 252 -1.17 -14.39 -0.78
CA VAL A 252 -1.30 -14.58 -2.24
C VAL A 252 -0.09 -14.03 -2.97
N GLU A 253 0.40 -12.84 -2.61
CA GLU A 253 1.58 -12.24 -3.24
C GLU A 253 2.87 -13.05 -2.98
N VAL A 254 3.09 -13.56 -1.77
CA VAL A 254 4.23 -14.45 -1.48
C VAL A 254 4.20 -15.75 -2.30
N TYR A 255 3.01 -16.26 -2.64
CA TYR A 255 2.86 -17.37 -3.61
C TYR A 255 2.98 -16.96 -5.08
N MET A 256 2.87 -15.66 -5.40
CA MET A 256 3.12 -15.12 -6.74
C MET A 256 4.57 -14.67 -6.96
N THR A 257 5.34 -14.42 -5.90
CA THR A 257 6.78 -14.13 -5.94
C THR A 257 7.62 -15.32 -5.48
N ASP A 258 7.81 -15.47 -4.17
CA ASP A 258 8.85 -16.26 -3.53
C ASP A 258 8.59 -17.76 -3.66
N LEU A 259 7.32 -18.15 -3.47
CA LEU A 259 6.84 -19.53 -3.53
C LEU A 259 6.18 -19.87 -4.88
N SER A 260 6.42 -19.06 -5.92
CA SER A 260 5.83 -19.23 -7.26
C SER A 260 6.26 -20.49 -8.03
N TRP A 261 7.19 -21.27 -7.44
CA TRP A 261 7.64 -22.58 -7.89
C TRP A 261 6.96 -23.76 -7.18
N GLU A 262 6.23 -23.55 -6.09
CA GLU A 262 5.51 -24.62 -5.39
C GLU A 262 4.38 -25.20 -6.26
N GLU A 263 4.17 -26.52 -6.19
CA GLU A 263 3.22 -27.23 -7.06
C GLU A 263 1.76 -26.85 -6.78
N ASP A 264 1.45 -26.39 -5.56
CA ASP A 264 0.12 -25.97 -5.12
C ASP A 264 -0.09 -24.45 -5.06
N ALA A 265 0.90 -23.65 -5.48
CA ALA A 265 0.86 -22.19 -5.39
C ALA A 265 -0.40 -21.57 -6.03
N GLU A 266 -0.75 -21.98 -7.25
CA GLU A 266 -1.96 -21.51 -7.94
C GLU A 266 -3.25 -21.88 -7.19
N GLN A 267 -3.31 -23.09 -6.63
CA GLN A 267 -4.46 -23.56 -5.85
C GLN A 267 -4.63 -22.75 -4.55
N LYS A 268 -3.51 -22.42 -3.88
CA LYS A 268 -3.50 -21.56 -2.69
C LYS A 268 -3.91 -20.13 -3.05
N CYS A 269 -3.36 -19.53 -4.10
CA CYS A 269 -3.75 -18.21 -4.58
C CYS A 269 -5.26 -18.13 -4.85
N GLU A 270 -5.82 -19.10 -5.58
CA GLU A 270 -7.26 -19.16 -5.90
C GLU A 270 -8.14 -19.25 -4.63
N ALA A 271 -7.74 -20.09 -3.66
CA ALA A 271 -8.49 -20.27 -2.42
C ALA A 271 -8.43 -19.01 -1.52
N LEU A 272 -7.25 -18.46 -1.30
CA LEU A 272 -7.02 -17.30 -0.44
C LEU A 272 -7.69 -16.04 -0.98
N VAL A 273 -7.64 -15.81 -2.30
CA VAL A 273 -8.25 -14.62 -2.92
C VAL A 273 -9.79 -14.74 -2.99
N THR A 274 -10.31 -15.97 -3.09
CA THR A 274 -11.75 -16.25 -2.93
C THR A 274 -12.19 -15.98 -1.48
N GLU A 275 -11.40 -16.35 -0.46
CA GLU A 275 -11.70 -16.00 0.92
C GLU A 275 -11.65 -14.47 1.13
N ALA A 276 -10.60 -13.79 0.68
CA ALA A 276 -10.42 -12.35 0.85
C ALA A 276 -11.57 -11.52 0.26
N THR A 277 -12.03 -11.87 -0.95
CA THR A 277 -13.16 -11.20 -1.61
C THR A 277 -14.52 -11.50 -0.97
N LEU A 278 -14.69 -12.65 -0.30
CA LEU A 278 -15.88 -12.96 0.50
C LEU A 278 -15.87 -12.28 1.88
N VAL A 279 -14.68 -12.14 2.49
CA VAL A 279 -14.45 -11.52 3.81
C VAL A 279 -14.60 -9.99 3.75
N ALA A 280 -14.09 -9.34 2.69
CA ALA A 280 -14.11 -7.89 2.55
C ALA A 280 -14.55 -7.41 1.13
N PRO A 281 -15.76 -7.75 0.65
CA PRO A 281 -16.25 -7.43 -0.71
C PRO A 281 -16.40 -5.92 -1.03
N GLN A 282 -16.32 -5.08 0.00
CA GLN A 282 -16.41 -3.61 -0.05
C GLN A 282 -15.04 -2.93 0.15
N PHE A 283 -13.96 -3.70 0.22
CA PHE A 283 -12.58 -3.19 0.27
C PHE A 283 -11.94 -3.40 -1.11
N ALA A 284 -11.15 -2.43 -1.57
CA ALA A 284 -10.67 -2.38 -2.96
C ALA A 284 -9.58 -3.42 -3.25
N GLU A 285 -8.69 -3.67 -2.29
CA GLU A 285 -7.46 -4.46 -2.46
C GLU A 285 -7.71 -5.95 -2.80
N PRO A 286 -8.64 -6.71 -2.17
CA PRO A 286 -8.94 -8.09 -2.57
C PRO A 286 -9.33 -8.26 -4.04
N TRP A 287 -9.95 -7.24 -4.64
CA TRP A 287 -10.28 -7.22 -6.07
C TRP A 287 -9.05 -6.95 -6.95
N GLN A 288 -8.05 -6.22 -6.46
CA GLN A 288 -6.76 -6.00 -7.13
C GLN A 288 -5.90 -7.27 -7.08
N THR A 289 -5.84 -7.91 -5.92
CA THR A 289 -5.23 -9.24 -5.74
C THR A 289 -5.90 -10.28 -6.64
N LEU A 290 -7.24 -10.27 -6.75
CA LEU A 290 -7.95 -11.13 -7.68
C LEU A 290 -7.54 -10.86 -9.12
N ALA A 291 -7.43 -9.60 -9.53
CA ALA A 291 -6.96 -9.23 -10.86
C ALA A 291 -5.54 -9.74 -11.12
N ASN A 292 -4.61 -9.58 -10.18
CA ASN A 292 -3.24 -10.07 -10.28
C ASN A 292 -3.21 -11.61 -10.52
N VAL A 293 -3.94 -12.38 -9.70
CA VAL A 293 -4.09 -13.83 -9.90
C VAL A 293 -4.66 -14.14 -11.28
N ARG A 294 -5.70 -13.44 -11.73
CA ARG A 294 -6.32 -13.64 -13.06
C ARG A 294 -5.37 -13.29 -14.22
N ILE A 295 -4.53 -12.26 -14.09
CA ILE A 295 -3.47 -11.92 -15.05
C ILE A 295 -2.48 -13.08 -15.17
N SER A 296 -2.00 -13.62 -14.03
CA SER A 296 -1.07 -14.76 -14.04
C SER A 296 -1.66 -16.04 -14.67
N GLN A 297 -2.97 -16.23 -14.53
CA GLN A 297 -3.75 -17.30 -15.16
C GLN A 297 -4.10 -17.03 -16.64
N GLN A 298 -3.66 -15.91 -17.22
CA GLN A 298 -4.00 -15.45 -18.58
C GLN A 298 -5.51 -15.19 -18.81
N ARG A 299 -6.26 -14.92 -17.74
CA ARG A 299 -7.71 -14.66 -17.71
C ARG A 299 -8.00 -13.17 -17.70
N VAL A 300 -7.52 -12.45 -18.72
CA VAL A 300 -7.51 -10.97 -18.77
C VAL A 300 -8.91 -10.36 -18.58
N GLU A 301 -9.96 -10.94 -19.16
CA GLU A 301 -11.34 -10.41 -18.99
C GLU A 301 -11.86 -10.54 -17.55
N ASP A 302 -11.51 -11.62 -16.83
CA ASP A 302 -11.82 -11.76 -15.40
C ASP A 302 -10.99 -10.77 -14.56
N ALA A 303 -9.76 -10.46 -14.99
CA ALA A 303 -8.92 -9.44 -14.35
C ALA A 303 -9.49 -8.04 -14.52
N ARG A 304 -9.89 -7.65 -15.75
CA ARG A 304 -10.60 -6.39 -16.04
C ARG A 304 -11.84 -6.25 -15.17
N ALA A 305 -12.68 -7.29 -15.09
CA ALA A 305 -13.87 -7.27 -14.25
C ALA A 305 -13.57 -7.02 -12.76
N ALA A 306 -12.49 -7.60 -12.24
CA ALA A 306 -12.03 -7.38 -10.87
C ALA A 306 -11.43 -5.97 -10.67
N LEU A 307 -10.67 -5.44 -11.64
CA LEU A 307 -10.11 -4.08 -11.60
C LEU A 307 -11.22 -3.01 -11.62
N THR A 308 -12.19 -3.13 -12.53
CA THR A 308 -13.38 -2.27 -12.56
C THR A 308 -14.11 -2.30 -11.22
N ARG A 309 -14.32 -3.50 -10.66
CA ARG A 309 -14.95 -3.68 -9.34
C ARG A 309 -14.15 -3.05 -8.19
N SER A 310 -12.82 -3.02 -8.30
CA SER A 310 -11.95 -2.29 -7.36
C SER A 310 -12.14 -0.78 -7.48
N LEU A 311 -12.10 -0.23 -8.70
CA LEU A 311 -12.26 1.20 -8.98
C LEU A 311 -13.62 1.75 -8.54
N GLU A 312 -14.71 1.01 -8.80
CA GLU A 312 -16.08 1.32 -8.37
C GLU A 312 -16.23 1.63 -6.87
N LEU A 313 -15.33 1.12 -6.02
CA LEU A 313 -15.42 1.30 -4.57
C LEU A 313 -14.90 2.65 -4.10
N TRP A 314 -14.08 3.35 -4.89
CA TRP A 314 -13.35 4.54 -4.40
C TRP A 314 -13.08 5.65 -5.41
N LYS A 315 -13.15 5.42 -6.73
CA LYS A 315 -12.70 6.41 -7.73
C LYS A 315 -13.42 7.76 -7.60
N ASP A 316 -14.74 7.72 -7.37
CA ASP A 316 -15.62 8.89 -7.23
C ASP A 316 -15.60 9.50 -5.81
N LEU A 317 -14.68 9.06 -4.92
CA LEU A 317 -14.53 9.55 -3.56
C LEU A 317 -13.38 10.56 -3.44
N PRO A 318 -13.53 11.62 -2.61
CA PRO A 318 -12.49 12.63 -2.41
C PRO A 318 -11.25 12.04 -1.69
N PRO A 319 -10.04 12.58 -1.89
CA PRO A 319 -8.78 12.01 -1.39
C PRO A 319 -8.73 11.72 0.11
N GLU A 320 -9.41 12.50 0.96
CA GLU A 320 -9.35 12.35 2.42
C GLU A 320 -10.27 11.24 2.96
N ASN A 321 -11.00 10.55 2.09
CA ASN A 321 -11.92 9.47 2.43
C ASN A 321 -11.17 8.15 2.68
N LYS A 322 -11.37 7.55 3.87
CA LYS A 322 -10.72 6.32 4.33
C LYS A 322 -10.99 5.04 3.50
N ILE A 323 -11.83 5.12 2.47
CA ILE A 323 -12.10 4.03 1.53
C ILE A 323 -11.17 4.10 0.31
N VAL A 324 -10.62 5.28 0.00
CA VAL A 324 -9.54 5.44 -1.00
C VAL A 324 -8.32 4.66 -0.51
N PRO A 325 -7.73 3.76 -1.33
CA PRO A 325 -6.53 3.03 -0.95
C PRO A 325 -5.34 3.98 -0.76
N ASP A 326 -4.34 3.56 0.01
CA ASP A 326 -3.13 4.36 0.16
C ASP A 326 -2.35 4.52 -1.16
N PHE A 327 -1.34 5.37 -1.12
CA PHE A 327 -0.55 5.71 -2.30
C PHE A 327 0.14 4.46 -2.92
N PRO A 328 0.85 3.60 -2.16
CA PRO A 328 1.47 2.39 -2.73
C PRO A 328 0.48 1.38 -3.31
N THR A 329 -0.69 1.21 -2.69
CA THR A 329 -1.75 0.34 -3.23
C THR A 329 -2.26 0.86 -4.58
N ARG A 330 -2.37 2.18 -4.76
CA ARG A 330 -2.75 2.79 -6.03
C ARG A 330 -1.65 2.75 -7.10
N VAL A 331 -0.37 2.85 -6.73
CA VAL A 331 0.76 2.59 -7.65
C VAL A 331 0.72 1.16 -8.18
N SER A 332 0.46 0.20 -7.29
CA SER A 332 0.30 -1.22 -7.64
C SER A 332 -0.91 -1.46 -8.55
N LEU A 333 -2.05 -0.82 -8.26
CA LEU A 333 -3.23 -0.83 -9.13
C LEU A 333 -2.94 -0.29 -10.52
N ALA A 334 -2.21 0.82 -10.66
CA ALA A 334 -1.89 1.41 -11.96
C ALA A 334 -1.10 0.42 -12.84
N ARG A 335 -0.13 -0.29 -12.26
CA ARG A 335 0.62 -1.37 -12.94
C ARG A 335 -0.32 -2.50 -13.40
N LEU A 336 -1.27 -2.93 -12.57
CA LEU A 336 -2.26 -3.96 -12.93
C LEU A 336 -3.22 -3.49 -14.04
N LEU A 337 -3.63 -2.22 -14.03
CA LEU A 337 -4.47 -1.63 -15.09
C LEU A 337 -3.72 -1.58 -16.43
N MET A 338 -2.44 -1.19 -16.43
CA MET A 338 -1.59 -1.25 -17.63
C MET A 338 -1.43 -2.68 -18.17
N GLU A 339 -1.20 -3.68 -17.31
CA GLU A 339 -1.05 -5.08 -17.74
C GLU A 339 -2.38 -5.74 -18.17
N ALA A 340 -3.53 -5.20 -17.71
CA ALA A 340 -4.86 -5.62 -18.14
C ALA A 340 -5.39 -4.86 -19.37
N ASP A 341 -4.55 -4.08 -20.07
CA ASP A 341 -4.95 -3.23 -21.20
C ASP A 341 -6.14 -2.28 -20.84
N MET A 342 -6.10 -1.68 -19.65
CA MET A 342 -7.02 -0.64 -19.14
C MET A 342 -6.28 0.71 -19.06
N ASP A 343 -5.82 1.19 -20.22
CA ASP A 343 -4.88 2.32 -20.30
C ASP A 343 -5.45 3.64 -19.77
N VAL A 344 -6.74 3.92 -20.01
CA VAL A 344 -7.37 5.19 -19.60
C VAL A 344 -7.51 5.23 -18.09
N GLU A 345 -8.02 4.16 -17.50
CA GLU A 345 -8.17 4.01 -16.06
C GLU A 345 -6.80 4.02 -15.34
N ALA A 346 -5.74 3.50 -15.99
CA ALA A 346 -4.39 3.62 -15.45
C ALA A 346 -3.92 5.07 -15.37
N ILE A 347 -4.14 5.88 -16.41
CA ILE A 347 -3.79 7.31 -16.42
C ILE A 347 -4.61 8.09 -15.39
N GLU A 348 -5.94 7.88 -15.30
CA GLU A 348 -6.78 8.52 -14.27
C GLU A 348 -6.25 8.28 -12.84
N VAL A 349 -5.76 7.07 -12.55
CA VAL A 349 -5.15 6.73 -11.25
C VAL A 349 -3.79 7.42 -11.05
N LEU A 350 -2.97 7.51 -12.10
CA LEU A 350 -1.63 8.10 -12.05
C LEU A 350 -1.65 9.64 -11.97
N GLU A 351 -2.55 10.30 -12.69
CA GLU A 351 -2.81 11.74 -12.58
C GLU A 351 -3.25 12.11 -11.16
N ARG A 352 -4.14 11.32 -10.57
CA ARG A 352 -4.57 11.49 -9.17
C ARG A 352 -3.44 11.26 -8.17
N LEU A 353 -2.51 10.35 -8.44
CA LEU A 353 -1.32 10.14 -7.60
C LEU A 353 -0.39 11.35 -7.65
N VAL A 354 -0.08 11.88 -8.84
CA VAL A 354 0.73 13.11 -8.99
C VAL A 354 0.08 14.31 -8.30
N GLY A 355 -1.25 14.44 -8.39
CA GLY A 355 -2.01 15.49 -7.69
C GLY A 355 -2.05 15.37 -6.16
N GLU A 356 -1.61 14.24 -5.59
CA GLU A 356 -1.49 14.01 -4.15
C GLU A 356 -0.02 14.05 -3.67
N GLU A 357 0.94 13.55 -4.46
CA GLU A 357 2.39 13.63 -4.22
C GLU A 357 3.18 13.68 -5.55
N ASP A 358 3.69 14.85 -5.90
CA ASP A 358 4.39 15.14 -7.17
C ASP A 358 5.86 14.70 -7.19
N THR A 359 6.40 14.19 -6.08
CA THR A 359 7.83 13.83 -5.97
C THR A 359 8.16 12.38 -6.34
N SER A 360 7.16 11.54 -6.67
CA SER A 360 7.38 10.12 -6.95
C SER A 360 7.92 9.86 -8.36
N VAL A 361 9.22 9.54 -8.46
CA VAL A 361 9.92 9.15 -9.71
C VAL A 361 9.18 8.04 -10.45
N GLU A 362 8.68 7.04 -9.72
CA GLU A 362 7.98 5.87 -10.24
C GLU A 362 6.63 6.24 -10.87
N VAL A 363 5.83 7.09 -10.22
CA VAL A 363 4.51 7.49 -10.73
C VAL A 363 4.65 8.30 -12.01
N TRP A 364 5.58 9.26 -12.06
CA TRP A 364 5.90 10.00 -13.29
C TRP A 364 6.37 9.08 -14.43
N TYR A 365 7.18 8.07 -14.11
CA TYR A 365 7.59 7.06 -15.09
C TYR A 365 6.42 6.22 -15.60
N LEU A 366 5.55 5.72 -14.70
CA LEU A 366 4.41 4.89 -15.05
C LEU A 366 3.40 5.64 -15.91
N GLY A 367 3.08 6.90 -15.59
CA GLY A 367 2.17 7.71 -16.41
C GLY A 367 2.77 8.05 -17.76
N GLY A 368 4.06 8.42 -17.80
CA GLY A 368 4.80 8.60 -19.05
C GLY A 368 4.78 7.35 -19.94
N TRP A 369 4.99 6.16 -19.37
CA TRP A 369 4.95 4.89 -20.09
C TRP A 369 3.53 4.48 -20.52
N GLY A 370 2.52 4.69 -19.67
CA GLY A 370 1.11 4.45 -20.02
C GLY A 370 0.65 5.32 -21.18
N LEU A 371 1.01 6.62 -21.17
CA LEU A 371 0.74 7.56 -22.26
C LEU A 371 1.46 7.16 -23.56
N TYR A 372 2.66 6.58 -23.47
CA TYR A 372 3.35 6.02 -24.63
C TYR A 372 2.59 4.84 -25.24
N ILE A 373 2.21 3.85 -24.41
CA ILE A 373 1.45 2.66 -24.81
C ILE A 373 0.08 3.04 -25.41
N LEU A 374 -0.62 3.98 -24.78
CA LEU A 374 -1.88 4.53 -25.27
C LEU A 374 -1.71 5.19 -26.64
N GLY A 375 -0.63 5.97 -26.84
CA GLY A 375 -0.29 6.54 -28.15
C GLY A 375 0.02 5.47 -29.21
N GLU A 376 0.74 4.39 -28.87
CA GLU A 376 0.95 3.25 -29.79
C GLU A 376 -0.39 2.59 -30.17
N LYS A 377 -1.28 2.36 -29.20
CA LYS A 377 -2.62 1.78 -29.42
C LYS A 377 -3.50 2.67 -30.29
N GLN A 378 -3.43 3.99 -30.14
CA GLN A 378 -4.13 4.94 -31.01
C GLN A 378 -3.54 4.96 -32.43
N ARG A 379 -2.20 5.05 -32.55
CA ARG A 379 -1.47 5.05 -33.84
C ARG A 379 -1.74 3.80 -34.67
N ASN A 380 -1.84 2.64 -34.00
CA ASN A 380 -2.14 1.34 -34.63
C ASN A 380 -3.65 1.09 -34.83
N GLY A 381 -4.53 2.04 -34.48
CA GLY A 381 -5.98 1.94 -34.66
C GLY A 381 -6.69 0.97 -33.70
N GLY A 382 -6.02 0.52 -32.64
CA GLY A 382 -6.60 -0.31 -31.58
C GLY A 382 -7.48 0.50 -30.62
N ALA A 383 -7.03 1.70 -30.25
CA ALA A 383 -7.83 2.65 -29.48
C ALA A 383 -8.56 3.61 -30.45
N LYS A 384 -9.89 3.45 -30.56
CA LYS A 384 -10.74 4.34 -31.37
C LYS A 384 -11.25 5.50 -30.53
N VAL A 385 -10.65 6.68 -30.72
CA VAL A 385 -11.20 7.93 -30.19
C VAL A 385 -12.44 8.30 -31.01
N GLU A 386 -13.62 8.30 -30.39
CA GLU A 386 -14.81 8.86 -31.03
C GLU A 386 -14.60 10.38 -31.22
N ASN A 387 -14.65 10.84 -32.48
CA ASN A 387 -14.41 12.22 -32.92
C ASN A 387 -12.95 12.71 -32.95
N GLY A 388 -11.95 11.83 -32.81
CA GLY A 388 -10.54 12.18 -32.99
C GLY A 388 -10.18 12.49 -34.45
N ASP A 389 -9.27 13.46 -34.66
CA ASP A 389 -8.83 13.95 -35.98
C ASP A 389 -7.82 13.03 -36.71
N GLY A 390 -7.27 12.04 -36.02
CA GLY A 390 -6.24 11.12 -36.50
C GLY A 390 -4.83 11.42 -35.96
N GLU A 391 -4.62 12.56 -35.29
CA GLU A 391 -3.35 12.92 -34.66
C GLU A 391 -3.35 12.76 -33.12
N SER A 392 -4.46 12.32 -32.51
CA SER A 392 -4.58 11.99 -31.07
C SER A 392 -3.36 11.28 -30.45
N TRP A 393 -2.73 10.33 -31.18
CA TRP A 393 -1.55 9.60 -30.69
C TRP A 393 -0.36 10.52 -30.40
N ARG A 394 -0.27 11.66 -31.09
CA ARG A 394 0.73 12.71 -30.87
C ARG A 394 0.46 13.45 -29.57
N VAL A 395 -0.80 13.71 -29.23
CA VAL A 395 -1.17 14.33 -27.94
C VAL A 395 -0.72 13.43 -26.78
N SER A 396 -1.07 12.14 -26.82
CA SER A 396 -0.60 11.17 -25.81
C SER A 396 0.93 11.08 -25.76
N TRP A 397 1.64 11.15 -26.89
CA TRP A 397 3.11 11.15 -26.90
C TRP A 397 3.77 12.47 -26.46
N ILE A 398 3.11 13.63 -26.65
CA ILE A 398 3.57 14.91 -26.11
C ILE A 398 3.50 14.87 -24.57
N SER A 399 2.38 14.42 -24.02
CA SER A 399 2.21 14.26 -22.57
C SER A 399 3.15 13.18 -22.01
N SER A 400 3.31 12.05 -22.71
CA SER A 400 4.27 11.00 -22.35
C SER A 400 5.69 11.55 -22.17
N ARG A 401 6.14 12.41 -23.10
CA ARG A 401 7.45 13.09 -23.01
C ARG A 401 7.55 13.96 -21.75
N GLN A 402 6.59 14.86 -21.52
CA GLN A 402 6.57 15.72 -20.33
C GLN A 402 6.72 14.92 -19.02
N TRP A 403 5.96 13.83 -18.90
CA TRP A 403 5.99 12.94 -17.73
C TRP A 403 7.34 12.21 -17.56
N LEU A 404 7.92 11.71 -18.65
CA LEU A 404 9.22 11.02 -18.63
C LEU A 404 10.38 11.99 -18.34
N ASP A 405 10.35 13.20 -18.89
CA ASP A 405 11.33 14.25 -18.61
C ASP A 405 11.24 14.74 -17.15
N HIS A 406 10.02 14.83 -16.58
CA HIS A 406 9.83 15.09 -15.15
C HIS A 406 10.38 13.93 -14.30
N SER A 407 10.06 12.67 -14.64
CA SER A 407 10.62 11.50 -13.95
C SER A 407 12.16 11.52 -13.94
N LEU A 408 12.80 11.77 -15.09
CA LEU A 408 14.26 11.88 -15.21
C LEU A 408 14.86 13.14 -14.57
N ARG A 409 14.06 14.13 -14.22
CA ARG A 409 14.47 15.31 -13.41
C ARG A 409 14.54 14.91 -11.94
N LEU A 410 13.48 14.32 -11.41
CA LEU A 410 13.41 13.82 -10.03
C LEU A 410 14.44 12.71 -9.77
N PHE A 411 14.60 11.77 -10.73
CA PHE A 411 15.59 10.69 -10.68
C PHE A 411 17.00 11.20 -10.33
N LYS A 412 17.42 12.30 -10.97
CA LYS A 412 18.73 12.94 -10.73
C LYS A 412 18.76 13.72 -9.43
N GLN A 413 17.66 14.37 -9.06
CA GLN A 413 17.56 15.19 -7.84
C GLN A 413 17.56 14.35 -6.56
N GLN A 414 17.04 13.12 -6.63
CA GLN A 414 16.90 12.21 -5.49
C GLN A 414 18.01 11.13 -5.43
N GLU A 415 18.97 11.16 -6.37
CA GLU A 415 19.99 10.11 -6.55
C GLU A 415 19.36 8.70 -6.65
N TYR A 416 18.25 8.58 -7.38
CA TYR A 416 17.34 7.43 -7.36
C TYR A 416 17.99 6.14 -7.92
N GLU A 417 17.80 5.02 -7.23
CA GLU A 417 18.65 3.83 -7.38
C GLU A 417 18.21 2.84 -8.49
N ASP A 418 16.98 2.91 -9.02
CA ASP A 418 16.53 2.02 -10.11
C ASP A 418 17.12 2.47 -11.46
N GLU A 419 18.38 2.13 -11.71
CA GLU A 419 19.06 2.38 -12.99
C GLU A 419 18.24 1.90 -14.20
N ARG A 420 17.45 0.83 -14.06
CA ARG A 420 16.73 0.17 -15.15
C ARG A 420 15.48 0.94 -15.57
N LEU A 421 14.73 1.46 -14.60
CA LEU A 421 13.69 2.47 -14.82
C LEU A 421 14.30 3.71 -15.48
N GLY A 422 15.42 4.18 -14.93
CA GLY A 422 16.15 5.34 -15.43
C GLY A 422 16.69 5.15 -16.85
N GLU A 423 17.05 3.94 -17.27
CA GLU A 423 17.42 3.62 -18.66
C GLU A 423 16.20 3.58 -19.58
N HIS A 424 15.16 2.83 -19.20
CA HIS A 424 13.97 2.66 -20.04
C HIS A 424 13.23 3.99 -20.29
N ALA A 425 13.18 4.90 -19.31
CA ALA A 425 12.65 6.25 -19.51
C ALA A 425 13.39 7.04 -20.62
N LYS A 426 14.72 6.87 -20.72
CA LYS A 426 15.54 7.47 -21.79
C LYS A 426 15.29 6.81 -23.15
N GLU A 427 15.06 5.49 -23.18
CA GLU A 427 14.71 4.76 -24.40
C GLU A 427 13.35 5.24 -24.95
N LEU A 428 12.33 5.34 -24.10
CA LEU A 428 11.01 5.86 -24.48
C LEU A 428 11.09 7.31 -25.01
N LEU A 429 11.81 8.20 -24.31
CA LEU A 429 12.05 9.57 -24.78
C LEU A 429 12.77 9.64 -26.12
N ALA A 430 13.73 8.75 -26.38
CA ALA A 430 14.44 8.68 -27.67
C ALA A 430 13.50 8.23 -28.80
N LEU A 431 12.59 7.29 -28.53
CA LEU A 431 11.56 6.84 -29.49
C LEU A 431 10.54 7.96 -29.80
N ILE A 432 10.04 8.64 -28.78
CA ILE A 432 9.09 9.75 -28.93
C ILE A 432 9.71 10.92 -29.71
N ASN A 433 10.91 11.35 -29.34
CA ASN A 433 11.59 12.48 -30.00
C ASN A 433 12.05 12.16 -31.43
N ALA A 434 12.19 10.88 -31.81
CA ALA A 434 12.45 10.50 -33.19
C ALA A 434 11.22 10.66 -34.13
N GLU A 435 10.00 10.67 -33.57
CA GLU A 435 8.73 10.66 -34.33
C GLU A 435 7.95 11.98 -34.21
N LEU A 436 8.02 12.65 -33.05
CA LEU A 436 7.52 14.02 -32.86
C LEU A 436 8.54 15.09 -33.28
N GLY A 437 9.82 14.73 -33.35
CA GLY A 437 10.93 15.67 -33.42
C GLY A 437 11.36 16.16 -32.03
N CYS A 438 12.64 16.52 -31.92
CA CYS A 438 13.17 17.17 -30.73
C CYS A 438 12.62 18.59 -30.64
N VAL A 439 11.80 18.84 -29.62
CA VAL A 439 11.54 20.18 -29.10
C VAL A 439 12.87 20.76 -28.63
N SER A 440 13.13 22.04 -28.90
CA SER A 440 14.32 22.71 -28.40
C SER A 440 14.11 23.16 -26.95
N ALA A 441 15.18 23.24 -26.16
CA ALA A 441 15.11 23.67 -24.75
C ALA A 441 14.73 25.17 -24.55
N ALA A 442 14.24 25.85 -25.61
CA ALA A 442 13.62 27.18 -25.56
C ALA A 442 12.09 27.11 -25.75
N GLU A 443 11.55 25.97 -26.17
CA GLU A 443 10.11 25.70 -26.36
C GLU A 443 9.53 24.90 -25.18
N GLU A 444 10.39 24.37 -24.29
CA GLU A 444 9.97 23.77 -23.00
C GLU A 444 9.28 24.80 -22.10
N GLU A 445 9.75 26.06 -22.07
CA GLU A 445 9.16 27.14 -21.25
C GLU A 445 7.79 27.62 -21.73
N GLU A 446 7.39 27.37 -22.99
CA GLU A 446 6.04 27.70 -23.49
C GLU A 446 5.00 26.60 -23.15
N CYS A 447 5.43 25.41 -22.70
CA CYS A 447 4.56 24.25 -22.52
C CYS A 447 4.12 24.01 -21.05
N ASP A 448 4.75 24.69 -20.08
CA ASP A 448 4.26 24.78 -18.69
C ASP A 448 3.12 25.82 -18.52
N GLY A 449 2.67 26.44 -19.62
CA GLY A 449 1.57 27.40 -19.67
C GLY A 449 0.19 26.75 -19.46
N TRP A 450 -0.15 26.44 -18.21
CA TRP A 450 -1.54 26.24 -17.80
C TRP A 450 -2.27 27.59 -17.87
N GLU A 451 -2.86 27.90 -19.02
CA GLU A 451 -3.85 28.98 -19.13
C GLU A 451 -5.14 28.53 -18.45
N ASP A 452 -5.27 28.87 -17.16
CA ASP A 452 -6.58 28.92 -16.48
C ASP A 452 -7.47 29.90 -17.25
N GLU A 453 -8.41 29.39 -18.05
CA GLU A 453 -9.51 30.19 -18.62
C GLU A 453 -10.47 30.60 -17.49
N GLU A 454 -10.07 31.56 -16.65
CA GLU A 454 -10.99 32.30 -15.79
C GLU A 454 -12.01 33.03 -16.69
N SER A 455 -13.20 32.45 -16.79
CA SER A 455 -14.32 32.94 -17.61
C SER A 455 -14.91 34.23 -17.04
N ASP A 456 -14.26 35.36 -17.34
CA ASP A 456 -14.65 36.74 -17.02
C ASP A 456 -15.93 37.20 -17.78
N GLU A 457 -17.06 36.51 -17.58
CA GLU A 457 -18.40 36.98 -17.94
C GLU A 457 -19.04 37.81 -16.79
N ASP A 458 -18.54 39.03 -16.52
CA ASP A 458 -19.37 40.11 -15.92
C ASP A 458 -18.70 41.52 -15.94
N GLU A 459 -18.74 42.25 -17.08
CA GLU A 459 -18.74 43.73 -17.02
C GLU A 459 -19.89 44.39 -17.81
N VAL A 460 -20.67 45.17 -17.06
CA VAL A 460 -21.95 45.76 -17.47
C VAL A 460 -21.73 46.99 -18.36
N MET A 461 -21.86 46.82 -19.68
CA MET A 461 -21.80 47.94 -20.63
C MET A 461 -23.03 48.86 -20.54
N GLY A 462 -22.96 49.84 -19.63
CA GLY A 462 -24.02 50.82 -19.39
C GLY A 462 -23.91 52.11 -20.22
N GLY A 463 -24.82 52.28 -21.19
CA GLY A 463 -25.43 53.59 -21.48
C GLY A 463 -24.99 54.37 -22.73
N ALA A 464 -25.94 54.51 -23.66
CA ALA A 464 -26.12 55.68 -24.53
C ALA A 464 -27.62 55.82 -24.89
#